data_AF-A0AA88LIN8-F1
#
_entry.id   AF-A0AA88LIN8-F1
#
_cell.length_a   1.000
_cell.length_b   1.000
_cell.length_c   1.000
_cell.angle_alpha   90.00
_cell.angle_beta   90.00
_cell.angle_gamma   90.00
#
_symmetry.space_group_name_H-M   'P 1'
#
loop_
_entity.id
_entity.type
_entity.pdbx_description
1 polymer ?
#
loop_
_entity_poly.entity_id
_entity_poly.type
_entity_poly.pdbx_seq_one_letter_code
_entity_poly.pdbx_strand_id
1 'polypeptide(L)'
;MATILLSDFHYMKRFAAACVDDINKLKCGRLDPKEKKGVQQGSTIECLSKHVRELSSECHLQTLRIAEMQADDYHLDRAVYFACRDNRENFCQQIFAGDGRVYRCLMNNKMDPTMSQECREQLTRLQKLISLDFKASKGLVKFCSDDIKKYDCDMGNNKQKAVQLSRILACLENAIHKGENTKFIFLLLPEL
;
A
#
# COMPACT_ATOMS: atom_id res chain seq x y z
N MET A 1 0.53 -27.24 -1.36
CA MET A 1 0.86 -25.86 -0.91
C MET A 1 2.25 -25.47 -1.42
N ALA A 2 2.36 -25.04 -2.68
CA ALA A 2 3.65 -24.70 -3.31
C ALA A 2 3.54 -23.57 -4.38
N THR A 3 2.45 -22.80 -4.36
CA THR A 3 2.18 -21.76 -5.36
C THR A 3 2.70 -20.38 -4.95
N ILE A 4 2.76 -20.06 -3.65
CA ILE A 4 3.12 -18.72 -3.15
C ILE A 4 4.58 -18.37 -3.46
N LEU A 5 5.51 -19.32 -3.26
CA LEU A 5 6.96 -19.13 -3.52
C LEU A 5 7.31 -18.82 -4.99
N LEU A 6 6.53 -19.33 -5.95
CA LEU A 6 6.83 -19.18 -7.38
C LEU A 6 6.36 -17.81 -7.91
N SER A 7 5.20 -17.34 -7.43
CA SER A 7 4.70 -15.99 -7.68
C SER A 7 5.65 -14.96 -7.12
N ASP A 8 6.07 -15.10 -5.86
CA ASP A 8 6.96 -14.15 -5.19
C ASP A 8 8.28 -13.98 -5.95
N PHE A 9 8.84 -15.08 -6.47
CA PHE A 9 10.07 -15.02 -7.26
C PHE A 9 9.89 -14.28 -8.60
N HIS A 10 8.78 -14.52 -9.31
CA HIS A 10 8.51 -13.83 -10.58
C HIS A 10 8.24 -12.34 -10.36
N TYR A 11 7.46 -12.01 -9.32
CA TYR A 11 7.17 -10.63 -8.95
C TYR A 11 8.44 -9.88 -8.56
N MET A 12 9.28 -10.48 -7.71
CA MET A 12 10.55 -9.88 -7.30
C MET A 12 11.53 -9.76 -8.47
N LYS A 13 11.52 -10.66 -9.44
CA LYS A 13 12.33 -10.54 -10.67
C LYS A 13 11.89 -9.34 -11.52
N ARG A 14 10.58 -9.15 -11.72
CA ARG A 14 10.04 -7.99 -12.46
C ARG A 14 10.35 -6.69 -11.74
N PHE A 15 10.14 -6.67 -10.43
CA PHE A 15 10.46 -5.52 -9.59
C PHE A 15 11.95 -5.16 -9.67
N ALA A 16 12.85 -6.14 -9.51
CA ALA A 16 14.29 -5.91 -9.59
C ALA A 16 14.69 -5.34 -10.96
N ALA A 17 14.14 -5.88 -12.05
CA ALA A 17 14.42 -5.38 -13.39
C ALA A 17 13.91 -3.95 -13.61
N ALA A 18 12.73 -3.63 -13.09
CA ALA A 18 12.11 -2.31 -13.20
C ALA A 18 12.82 -1.23 -12.37
N CYS A 19 13.34 -1.60 -11.19
CA CYS A 19 13.79 -0.65 -10.18
C CYS A 19 15.31 -0.55 -10.03
N VAL A 20 16.11 -1.35 -10.74
CA VAL A 20 17.57 -1.40 -10.53
C VAL A 20 18.23 -0.02 -10.65
N ASP A 21 17.84 0.79 -11.64
CA ASP A 21 18.41 2.12 -11.84
C ASP A 21 18.00 3.10 -10.74
N ASP A 22 16.73 3.07 -10.33
CA ASP A 22 16.22 3.91 -9.24
C ASP A 22 16.83 3.52 -7.88
N ILE A 23 17.04 2.23 -7.64
CA ILE A 23 17.73 1.72 -6.44
C ILE A 23 19.14 2.28 -6.34
N ASN A 24 19.89 2.23 -7.45
CA ASN A 24 21.26 2.74 -7.50
C ASN A 24 21.29 4.27 -7.36
N LYS A 25 20.40 4.98 -8.07
CA LYS A 25 20.29 6.44 -8.06
C LYS A 25 19.94 6.98 -6.68
N LEU A 26 18.95 6.39 -6.01
CA LEU A 26 18.46 6.81 -4.70
C LEU A 26 19.23 6.16 -3.53
N LYS A 27 20.18 5.28 -3.83
CA LYS A 27 20.99 4.54 -2.86
C LYS A 27 20.14 3.71 -1.89
N CYS A 28 19.06 3.09 -2.38
CA CYS A 28 18.14 2.27 -1.59
C CYS A 28 18.66 0.86 -1.26
N GLY A 29 19.98 0.69 -1.17
CA GLY A 29 20.64 -0.59 -0.88
C GLY A 29 20.79 -1.50 -2.10
N ARG A 30 20.80 -2.82 -1.87
CA ARG A 30 20.95 -3.84 -2.92
C ARG A 30 19.86 -4.89 -2.80
N LEU A 31 19.28 -5.27 -3.94
CA LEU A 31 18.51 -6.50 -4.07
C LEU A 31 19.47 -7.61 -4.51
N ASP A 32 20.09 -8.32 -3.56
CA ASP A 32 20.89 -9.50 -3.90
C ASP A 32 19.96 -10.73 -4.02
N PRO A 33 19.80 -11.34 -5.22
CA PRO A 33 18.95 -12.52 -5.42
C PRO A 33 19.50 -13.78 -4.74
N LYS A 34 20.77 -13.78 -4.31
CA LYS A 34 21.47 -14.93 -3.70
C LYS A 34 21.56 -14.83 -2.18
N GLU A 35 21.26 -13.68 -1.58
CA GLU A 35 21.26 -13.52 -0.12
C GLU A 35 19.95 -14.03 0.49
N LYS A 36 20.05 -15.06 1.35
CA LYS A 36 18.92 -15.60 2.14
C LYS A 36 18.40 -14.64 3.22
N LYS A 37 18.93 -13.41 3.32
CA LYS A 37 18.51 -12.41 4.30
C LYS A 37 17.39 -11.56 3.72
N GLY A 38 16.14 -12.02 3.86
CA GLY A 38 14.93 -11.25 3.52
C GLY A 38 14.78 -9.90 4.26
N VAL A 39 15.72 -9.55 5.15
CA VAL A 39 15.86 -8.23 5.77
C VAL A 39 16.25 -7.15 4.75
N GLN A 40 17.17 -7.44 3.81
CA GLN A 40 17.67 -6.45 2.85
C GLN A 40 16.65 -6.11 1.76
N GLN A 41 15.86 -7.09 1.31
CA GLN A 41 14.79 -6.88 0.33
C GLN A 41 13.68 -5.97 0.87
N GLY A 42 13.26 -6.18 2.12
CA GLY A 42 12.26 -5.33 2.79
C GLY A 42 12.73 -3.88 2.91
N SER A 43 14.02 -3.66 3.24
CA SER A 43 14.57 -2.30 3.35
C SER A 43 14.63 -1.54 2.03
N THR A 44 14.87 -2.23 0.90
CA THR A 44 14.88 -1.58 -0.43
C THR A 44 13.48 -1.14 -0.84
N ILE A 45 12.47 -1.99 -0.66
CA ILE A 45 11.08 -1.66 -0.98
C ILE A 45 10.59 -0.49 -0.11
N GLU A 46 10.93 -0.49 1.18
CA GLU A 46 10.59 0.60 2.09
C GLU A 46 11.24 1.92 1.65
N CYS A 47 12.52 1.89 1.27
CA CYS A 47 13.22 3.07 0.76
C CYS A 47 12.60 3.60 -0.52
N LEU A 48 12.35 2.75 -1.52
CA LEU A 48 11.72 3.16 -2.78
C LEU A 48 10.31 3.73 -2.55
N SER A 49 9.56 3.17 -1.61
CA SER A 49 8.24 3.67 -1.21
C SER A 49 8.30 5.09 -0.64
N LYS A 50 9.37 5.46 0.07
CA LYS A 50 9.58 6.83 0.57
C LYS A 50 9.87 7.82 -0.57
N HIS A 51 10.52 7.35 -1.64
CA HIS A 51 10.88 8.12 -2.82
C HIS A 51 9.92 7.91 -4.01
N VAL A 52 8.69 7.41 -3.76
CA VAL A 52 7.78 6.95 -4.82
C VAL A 52 7.54 8.00 -5.92
N ARG A 53 7.63 9.30 -5.60
CA ARG A 53 7.47 10.42 -6.56
C ARG A 53 8.66 10.64 -7.49
N GLU A 54 9.84 10.18 -7.10
CA GLU A 54 11.12 10.36 -7.81
C GLU A 54 11.50 9.16 -8.68
N LEU A 55 10.73 8.07 -8.55
CA LEU A 55 10.91 6.83 -9.31
C LEU A 55 10.55 7.01 -10.78
N SER A 56 11.23 6.24 -11.64
CA SER A 56 10.79 6.01 -13.01
C SER A 56 9.36 5.46 -13.06
N SER A 57 8.65 5.68 -14.16
CA SER A 57 7.26 5.21 -14.31
C SER A 57 7.11 3.70 -14.08
N GLU A 58 8.06 2.89 -14.58
CA GLU A 58 8.03 1.44 -14.42
C GLU A 58 8.30 1.03 -12.97
N CYS A 59 9.34 1.59 -12.33
CA CYS A 59 9.62 1.28 -10.92
C CYS A 59 8.51 1.77 -9.98
N HIS A 60 7.91 2.93 -10.27
CA HIS A 60 6.76 3.47 -9.56
C HIS A 60 5.60 2.47 -9.54
N LEU A 61 5.22 1.95 -10.71
CA LEU A 61 4.13 0.97 -10.83
C LEU A 61 4.45 -0.34 -10.09
N GLN A 62 5.66 -0.88 -10.23
CA GLN A 62 6.02 -2.12 -9.52
C GLN A 62 6.09 -1.90 -7.99
N THR A 63 6.56 -0.74 -7.53
CA THR A 63 6.58 -0.38 -6.10
C THR A 63 5.18 -0.31 -5.52
N LEU A 64 4.25 0.35 -6.22
CA LEU A 64 2.84 0.42 -5.79
C LEU A 64 2.16 -0.94 -5.81
N ARG A 65 2.50 -1.80 -6.78
CA ARG A 65 1.98 -3.18 -6.83
C ARG A 65 2.46 -4.01 -5.64
N ILE A 66 3.73 -3.88 -5.26
CA ILE A 66 4.21 -4.53 -4.03
C ILE A 66 3.49 -3.97 -2.81
N ALA A 67 3.32 -2.65 -2.72
CA ALA A 67 2.60 -2.03 -1.61
C ALA A 67 1.14 -2.52 -1.51
N GLU A 68 0.43 -2.68 -2.64
CA GLU A 68 -0.94 -3.22 -2.67
C GLU A 68 -0.99 -4.66 -2.15
N MET A 69 -0.06 -5.52 -2.57
CA MET A 69 0.04 -6.88 -2.07
C MET A 69 0.36 -6.91 -0.58
N GLN A 70 1.27 -6.06 -0.13
CA GLN A 70 1.62 -5.91 1.29
C GLN A 70 0.44 -5.41 2.13
N ALA A 71 -0.40 -4.54 1.57
CA ALA A 71 -1.59 -4.02 2.24
C ALA A 71 -2.73 -5.05 2.37
N ASP A 72 -2.67 -6.19 1.67
CA ASP A 72 -3.66 -7.26 1.79
C ASP A 72 -3.55 -8.00 3.12
N ASP A 73 -2.33 -8.32 3.53
CA ASP A 73 -2.04 -9.02 4.78
C ASP A 73 -0.82 -8.40 5.45
N TYR A 74 -0.97 -7.95 6.70
CA TYR A 74 0.09 -7.32 7.47
C TYR A 74 1.33 -8.22 7.65
N HIS A 75 1.19 -9.55 7.53
CA HIS A 75 2.33 -10.47 7.55
C HIS A 75 3.27 -10.28 6.34
N LEU A 76 2.76 -9.73 5.23
CA LEU A 76 3.51 -9.52 4.00
C LEU A 76 4.32 -8.21 4.02
N ASP A 77 3.91 -7.24 4.83
CA ASP A 77 4.70 -6.05 5.12
C ASP A 77 5.60 -6.30 6.33
N ARG A 78 6.84 -6.66 6.05
CA ARG A 78 7.85 -6.92 7.09
C ARG A 78 7.97 -5.77 8.11
N ALA A 79 7.95 -4.52 7.65
CA ALA A 79 8.15 -3.36 8.52
C ALA A 79 6.97 -3.18 9.47
N VAL A 80 5.74 -3.32 8.96
CA VAL A 80 4.53 -3.26 9.79
C VAL A 80 4.43 -4.48 10.70
N TYR A 81 4.71 -5.69 10.21
CA TYR A 81 4.66 -6.91 11.00
C TYR A 81 5.53 -6.81 12.26
N PHE A 82 6.81 -6.43 12.11
CA PHE A 82 7.71 -6.32 13.28
C PHE A 82 7.33 -5.18 14.22
N ALA A 83 6.93 -4.02 13.68
CA ALA A 83 6.59 -2.86 14.49
C ALA A 83 5.24 -2.99 15.23
N CYS A 84 4.27 -3.70 14.63
CA CYS A 84 2.88 -3.74 15.09
C CYS A 84 2.45 -5.09 15.67
N ARG A 85 3.31 -6.12 15.77
CA ARG A 85 2.91 -7.46 16.25
C ARG A 85 2.19 -7.43 17.60
N ASP A 86 2.71 -6.68 18.57
CA ASP A 86 2.17 -6.66 19.94
C ASP A 86 0.87 -5.83 19.97
N ASN A 87 0.82 -4.74 19.20
CA ASN A 87 -0.39 -3.94 19.03
C ASN A 87 -1.49 -4.71 18.28
N ARG A 88 -1.13 -5.58 17.32
CA ARG A 88 -2.08 -6.48 16.65
C ARG A 88 -2.72 -7.43 17.65
N GLU A 89 -1.95 -8.00 18.58
CA GLU A 89 -2.51 -8.86 19.62
C GLU A 89 -3.40 -8.09 20.60
N ASN A 90 -3.02 -6.86 20.97
CA ASN A 90 -3.79 -6.07 21.94
C ASN A 90 -5.10 -5.51 21.37
N PHE A 91 -5.09 -5.01 20.13
CA PHE A 91 -6.25 -4.34 19.54
C PHE A 91 -7.05 -5.22 18.58
N CYS A 92 -6.39 -6.16 17.90
CA CYS A 92 -6.91 -6.80 16.70
C CYS A 92 -6.87 -8.34 16.78
N GLN A 93 -6.83 -8.90 17.99
CA GLN A 93 -6.65 -10.34 18.22
C GLN A 93 -7.63 -11.21 17.40
N GLN A 94 -8.91 -10.80 17.41
CA GLN A 94 -10.03 -11.50 16.78
C GLN A 94 -10.16 -11.22 15.28
N ILE A 95 -9.30 -10.35 14.73
CA ILE A 95 -9.33 -9.99 13.32
C ILE A 95 -8.45 -10.97 12.53
N PHE A 96 -9.08 -11.71 11.62
CA PHE A 96 -8.39 -12.56 10.67
C PHE A 96 -7.62 -11.73 9.64
N ALA A 97 -6.43 -12.21 9.29
CA ALA A 97 -5.59 -11.63 8.24
C ALA A 97 -6.25 -11.71 6.85
N GLY A 98 -5.69 -10.96 5.88
CA GLY A 98 -6.24 -10.82 4.54
C GLY A 98 -7.28 -9.69 4.39
N ASP A 99 -7.48 -9.24 3.15
CA ASP A 99 -8.38 -8.15 2.76
C ASP A 99 -8.09 -6.80 3.46
N GLY A 100 -6.87 -6.62 3.97
CA GLY A 100 -6.46 -5.42 4.70
C GLY A 100 -7.17 -5.23 6.05
N ARG A 101 -7.85 -6.26 6.58
CA ARG A 101 -8.68 -6.12 7.81
C ARG A 101 -7.85 -5.78 9.03
N VAL A 102 -6.72 -6.45 9.22
CA VAL A 102 -5.80 -6.17 10.33
C VAL A 102 -5.23 -4.76 10.23
N TYR A 103 -4.87 -4.31 9.02
CA TYR A 103 -4.43 -2.94 8.78
C TYR A 103 -5.46 -1.90 9.19
N ARG A 104 -6.72 -2.09 8.80
CA ARG A 104 -7.81 -1.18 9.16
C ARG A 104 -7.99 -1.12 10.67
N CYS A 105 -7.97 -2.26 11.34
CA CYS A 105 -8.05 -2.32 12.79
C CYS A 105 -6.89 -1.58 13.48
N LEU A 106 -5.65 -1.79 13.03
CA LEU A 106 -4.48 -1.09 13.55
C LEU A 106 -4.56 0.43 13.30
N MET A 107 -5.05 0.84 12.13
CA MET A 107 -5.20 2.25 11.78
C MET A 107 -6.26 2.94 12.65
N ASN A 108 -7.39 2.28 12.93
CA ASN A 108 -8.44 2.81 13.80
C ASN A 108 -7.96 3.03 15.24
N ASN A 109 -6.98 2.24 15.70
CA ASN A 109 -6.38 2.35 17.03
C ASN A 109 -5.06 3.14 17.03
N LYS A 110 -4.65 3.73 15.90
CA LYS A 110 -3.34 4.38 15.74
C LYS A 110 -3.07 5.48 16.79
N MET A 111 -4.10 6.22 17.17
CA MET A 111 -3.99 7.33 18.12
C MET A 111 -4.12 6.90 19.59
N ASP A 112 -4.32 5.60 19.85
CA ASP A 112 -4.39 5.08 21.21
C ASP A 112 -3.05 5.30 21.94
N PRO A 113 -3.05 5.74 23.21
CA PRO A 113 -1.83 5.95 23.99
C PRO A 113 -0.95 4.71 24.13
N THR A 114 -1.55 3.52 24.13
CA THR A 114 -0.85 2.22 24.25
C THR A 114 -0.33 1.69 22.90
N MET A 115 -0.64 2.36 21.79
CA MET A 115 -0.02 2.08 20.50
C MET A 115 1.50 2.36 20.59
N SER A 116 2.34 1.48 20.05
CA SER A 116 3.78 1.72 20.05
C SER A 116 4.13 2.85 19.08
N GLN A 117 5.20 3.61 19.37
CA GLN A 117 5.68 4.64 18.45
C GLN A 117 6.10 4.03 17.10
N GLU A 118 6.79 2.89 17.14
CA GLU A 118 7.24 2.18 15.95
C GLU A 118 6.05 1.77 15.06
N CYS A 119 4.98 1.22 15.65
CA CYS A 119 3.78 0.87 14.89
C CYS A 119 3.11 2.10 14.30
N ARG A 120 2.96 3.18 15.08
CA ARG A 120 2.40 4.46 14.56
C ARG A 120 3.18 4.99 13.37
N GLU A 121 4.50 4.91 13.40
CA GLU A 121 5.36 5.38 12.32
C GLU A 121 5.17 4.53 11.04
N GLN A 122 5.10 3.20 11.16
CA GLN A 122 4.90 2.32 10.01
C GLN A 122 3.48 2.44 9.42
N LEU A 123 2.46 2.57 10.26
CA LEU A 123 1.09 2.88 9.81
C LEU A 123 1.04 4.24 9.11
N THR A 124 1.73 5.25 9.64
CA THR A 124 1.82 6.57 9.01
C THR A 124 2.54 6.51 7.66
N ARG A 125 3.60 5.71 7.53
CA ARG A 125 4.29 5.49 6.25
C ARG A 125 3.32 4.95 5.20
N LEU A 126 2.53 3.93 5.54
CA LEU A 126 1.55 3.35 4.63
C LEU A 126 0.44 4.36 4.28
N GLN A 127 -0.10 5.07 5.28
CA GLN A 127 -1.11 6.11 5.07
C GLN A 127 -0.62 7.20 4.11
N LYS A 128 0.64 7.64 4.26
CA LYS A 128 1.27 8.58 3.33
C LYS A 128 1.34 8.01 1.92
N LEU A 129 1.76 6.75 1.77
CA LEU A 129 1.85 6.11 0.46
C LEU A 129 0.47 6.04 -0.23
N ILE A 130 -0.58 5.65 0.50
CA ILE A 130 -1.96 5.60 -0.01
C ILE A 130 -2.47 6.99 -0.40
N SER A 131 -2.14 8.03 0.39
CA SER A 131 -2.51 9.42 0.06
C SER A 131 -1.86 9.93 -1.22
N LEU A 132 -0.66 9.42 -1.55
CA LEU A 132 0.08 9.75 -2.76
C LEU A 132 -0.46 8.99 -3.97
N ASP A 133 -0.80 7.72 -3.79
CA ASP A 133 -1.40 6.90 -4.85
C ASP A 133 -2.32 5.82 -4.27
N PHE A 134 -3.59 5.85 -4.70
CA PHE A 134 -4.61 4.91 -4.25
C PHE A 134 -4.26 3.46 -4.57
N LYS A 135 -3.41 3.21 -5.59
CA LYS A 135 -2.99 1.88 -6.00
C LYS A 135 -2.22 1.15 -4.90
N ALA A 136 -1.71 1.85 -3.89
CA ALA A 136 -1.11 1.24 -2.70
C ALA A 136 -2.13 0.72 -1.68
N SER A 137 -3.43 1.02 -1.82
CA SER A 137 -4.48 0.57 -0.89
C SER A 137 -5.19 -0.66 -1.43
N LYS A 138 -5.17 -1.76 -0.66
CA LYS A 138 -5.90 -2.98 -1.03
C LYS A 138 -7.39 -2.75 -1.19
N GLY A 139 -8.00 -2.02 -0.25
CA GLY A 139 -9.43 -1.73 -0.27
C GLY A 139 -9.84 -0.93 -1.50
N LEU A 140 -9.15 0.18 -1.76
CA LEU A 140 -9.47 1.05 -2.91
C LEU A 140 -9.26 0.32 -4.23
N VAL A 141 -8.18 -0.45 -4.36
CA VAL A 141 -7.94 -1.23 -5.59
C VAL A 141 -9.00 -2.30 -5.78
N LYS A 142 -9.35 -3.05 -4.73
CA LYS A 142 -10.36 -4.13 -4.80
C LYS A 142 -11.75 -3.60 -5.16
N PHE A 143 -12.13 -2.45 -4.61
CA PHE A 143 -13.52 -1.99 -4.66
C PHE A 143 -13.78 -0.86 -5.63
N CYS A 144 -12.79 -0.03 -5.94
CA CYS A 144 -12.97 1.20 -6.70
C CYS A 144 -12.22 1.19 -8.04
N SER A 145 -11.32 0.23 -8.32
CA SER A 145 -10.54 0.25 -9.57
C SER A 145 -11.39 0.27 -10.83
N ASP A 146 -12.51 -0.45 -10.83
CA ASP A 146 -13.41 -0.50 -11.99
C ASP A 146 -14.21 0.79 -12.12
N ASP A 147 -14.70 1.35 -11.01
CA ASP A 147 -15.39 2.64 -11.01
C ASP A 147 -14.44 3.77 -11.44
N ILE A 148 -13.19 3.77 -10.96
CA ILE A 148 -12.16 4.75 -11.33
C ILE A 148 -11.93 4.73 -12.84
N LYS A 149 -11.87 3.55 -13.46
CA LYS A 149 -11.74 3.42 -14.92
C LYS A 149 -13.02 3.81 -15.65
N LYS A 150 -14.16 3.36 -15.16
CA LYS A 150 -15.48 3.59 -15.77
C LYS A 150 -15.80 5.08 -15.86
N TYR A 151 -15.49 5.83 -14.81
CA TYR A 151 -15.78 7.26 -14.71
C TYR A 151 -14.59 8.16 -15.06
N ASP A 152 -13.49 7.59 -15.56
CA ASP A 152 -12.27 8.32 -15.92
C ASP A 152 -11.73 9.22 -14.78
N CYS A 153 -11.77 8.69 -13.55
CA CYS A 153 -11.29 9.41 -12.36
C CYS A 153 -9.76 9.34 -12.19
N ASP A 154 -9.04 8.53 -12.97
CA ASP A 154 -7.57 8.42 -12.95
C ASP A 154 -6.92 9.55 -13.78
N MET A 155 -7.06 10.78 -13.29
CA MET A 155 -6.50 12.00 -13.91
C MET A 155 -4.98 12.11 -13.70
N GLY A 156 -4.24 11.11 -14.18
CA GLY A 156 -2.80 10.89 -13.91
C GLY A 156 -1.81 11.88 -14.57
N ASN A 157 -2.24 13.05 -15.04
CA ASN A 157 -1.41 13.92 -15.86
C ASN A 157 -0.89 15.21 -15.20
N ASN A 158 -1.06 15.38 -13.88
CA ASN A 158 -0.61 16.61 -13.23
C ASN A 158 0.44 16.36 -12.14
N LYS A 159 1.50 17.18 -12.15
CA LYS A 159 2.70 17.14 -11.29
C LYS A 159 2.43 17.25 -9.78
N GLN A 160 1.17 17.24 -9.35
CA GLN A 160 0.72 17.29 -7.96
C GLN A 160 0.01 16.00 -7.57
N LYS A 161 0.81 14.94 -7.34
CA LYS A 161 0.38 13.64 -6.79
C LYS A 161 -0.08 13.72 -5.31
N ALA A 162 0.25 14.79 -4.59
CA ALA A 162 -0.05 14.91 -3.15
C ALA A 162 -1.55 15.06 -2.78
N VAL A 163 -2.42 15.27 -3.77
CA VAL A 163 -3.89 15.42 -3.59
C VAL A 163 -4.62 14.42 -4.50
N GLN A 164 -3.95 13.34 -4.90
CA GLN A 164 -4.50 12.40 -5.88
C GLN A 164 -5.67 11.61 -5.31
N LEU A 165 -5.56 11.11 -4.08
CA LEU A 165 -6.62 10.31 -3.46
C LEU A 165 -7.91 11.11 -3.24
N SER A 166 -7.84 12.30 -2.65
CA SER A 166 -9.04 13.11 -2.38
C SER A 166 -9.76 13.54 -3.66
N ARG A 167 -9.02 13.82 -4.76
CA ARG A 167 -9.63 14.08 -6.08
C ARG A 167 -10.35 12.86 -6.63
N ILE A 168 -9.75 11.68 -6.50
CA ILE A 168 -10.38 10.42 -6.93
C ILE A 168 -11.65 10.16 -6.12
N LEU A 169 -11.59 10.31 -4.79
CA LEU A 169 -12.76 10.13 -3.92
C LEU A 169 -13.88 11.13 -4.26
N ALA A 170 -13.55 12.41 -4.49
CA ALA A 170 -14.53 13.41 -4.90
C ALA A 170 -15.10 13.14 -6.31
N CYS A 171 -14.28 12.64 -7.25
CA CYS A 171 -14.75 12.23 -8.57
C CYS A 171 -15.75 11.07 -8.48
N LEU A 172 -15.41 10.05 -7.70
CA LEU A 172 -16.27 8.91 -7.44
C LEU A 172 -17.57 9.35 -6.76
N GLU A 173 -17.50 10.13 -5.68
CA GLU A 173 -18.67 10.67 -4.98
C GLU A 173 -19.62 11.41 -5.94
N ASN A 174 -19.09 12.27 -6.81
CA ASN A 174 -19.87 12.95 -7.83
C ASN A 174 -20.52 12.00 -8.84
N ALA A 175 -19.83 10.93 -9.24
CA ALA A 175 -20.40 9.92 -10.13
C ALA A 175 -21.55 9.15 -9.46
N ILE A 176 -21.42 8.86 -8.16
CA ILE A 176 -22.47 8.19 -7.36
C ILE A 176 -23.71 9.08 -7.23
N HIS A 177 -23.54 10.37 -6.90
CA HIS A 177 -24.65 11.32 -6.74
C HIS A 177 -25.44 11.57 -8.02
N LYS A 178 -24.86 11.32 -9.20
CA LYS A 178 -25.52 11.44 -10.51
C LYS A 178 -26.40 10.24 -10.88
N GLY A 179 -26.58 9.27 -9.97
CA GLY A 179 -27.58 8.20 -10.11
C GLY A 179 -27.08 6.92 -10.78
N GLU A 180 -25.76 6.69 -10.80
CA GLU A 180 -25.21 5.44 -11.29
C GLU A 180 -24.99 4.45 -10.13
N ASN A 181 -25.93 3.51 -10.04
CA ASN A 181 -26.07 2.46 -9.02
C ASN A 181 -24.73 1.80 -8.63
N THR A 182 -24.13 2.27 -7.54
CA THR A 182 -22.85 1.81 -6.99
C THR A 182 -23.05 1.45 -5.52
N LYS A 183 -22.51 0.30 -5.10
CA LYS A 183 -22.82 -0.38 -3.84
C LYS A 183 -22.23 0.28 -2.56
N PHE A 184 -21.87 1.57 -2.55
CA PHE A 184 -20.69 1.99 -1.75
C PHE A 184 -20.82 3.01 -0.61
N ILE A 185 -21.98 3.58 -0.27
CA ILE A 185 -21.96 4.72 0.68
C ILE A 185 -21.74 4.34 2.17
N PHE A 186 -21.99 3.11 2.62
CA PHE A 186 -21.96 2.82 4.07
C PHE A 186 -20.61 2.32 4.67
N LEU A 187 -19.56 2.09 3.88
CA LEU A 187 -18.33 1.43 4.39
C LEU A 187 -17.07 2.30 4.44
N LEU A 188 -17.09 3.54 3.93
CA LEU A 188 -15.91 4.42 3.88
C LEU A 188 -15.97 5.63 4.84
N LEU A 189 -17.09 5.85 5.54
CA LEU A 189 -17.29 6.96 6.48
C LEU A 189 -16.88 6.69 7.96
N PRO A 190 -15.89 5.83 8.26
CA PRO A 190 -15.13 6.00 9.50
C PRO A 190 -13.67 6.43 9.26
N GLU A 191 -13.26 6.78 8.04
CA GLU A 191 -11.86 7.12 7.71
C GLU A 191 -11.57 8.62 7.50
N LEU A 192 -12.28 9.52 8.19
CA LEU A 192 -11.91 10.94 8.34
C LEU A 192 -11.93 11.37 9.81
#